data_AF-A0A9X0YTB6-F1
#
_entry.id   AF-A0A9X0YTB6-F1
#
_cell.length_a   1.000
_cell.length_b   1.000
_cell.length_c   1.000
_cell.angle_alpha   90.00
_cell.angle_beta   90.00
_cell.angle_gamma   90.00
#
_symmetry.space_group_name_H-M   'P 1'
#
loop_
_entity.id
_entity.type
_entity.pdbx_description
1 polymer ?
#
loop_
_entity_poly.entity_id
_entity_poly.type
_entity_poly.pdbx_seq_one_letter_code
_entity_poly.pdbx_strand_id
1 'polypeptide(L)'
;MIHAYLKIAMTVVGVSLILILTVLYLRENREEAVAENDQRDKSDITHEEVEISDYLLPLENSEIRTTPISHVMLHFSSNVTEKPHAPYHVEDIYKIFKEYGVSAHYLIDRSGTIYRLVQEDRMAYHAGAGSLSRFPAYENKLNAYSIGIELLAIGTKEEMSTFITEDTYNTLDPSFIGYTDAQYESLNSLLHTIHERYQEVKRDREHVIGHDEYAPDRKNDPGALFDWGRIGY
;
A
#
# COMPACT_ATOMS: atom_id res chain seq x y z
N MET A 1 67.97 28.26 -23.91
CA MET A 1 66.49 28.31 -23.99
C MET A 1 65.84 26.95 -24.32
N ILE A 2 66.42 26.09 -25.17
CA ILE A 2 65.80 24.81 -25.59
C ILE A 2 65.60 23.79 -24.45
N HIS A 3 66.52 23.72 -23.48
CA HIS A 3 66.41 22.78 -22.34
C HIS A 3 65.28 23.11 -21.34
N ALA A 4 64.81 24.36 -21.29
CA ALA A 4 63.71 24.76 -20.40
C ALA A 4 62.35 24.35 -20.98
N TYR A 5 62.17 24.46 -22.30
CA TYR A 5 60.95 24.04 -22.99
C TYR A 5 60.75 22.52 -22.97
N LEU A 6 61.83 21.73 -23.04
CA LEU A 6 61.73 20.26 -23.01
C LEU A 6 61.29 19.75 -21.62
N LYS A 7 61.74 20.37 -20.52
CA LYS A 7 61.28 20.04 -19.16
C LYS A 7 59.82 20.42 -18.92
N ILE A 8 59.38 21.57 -19.42
CA ILE A 8 57.98 22.02 -19.28
C ILE A 8 57.05 21.12 -20.12
N ALA A 9 57.41 20.80 -21.36
CA ALA A 9 56.64 19.90 -22.21
C ALA A 9 56.51 18.48 -21.62
N MET A 10 57.61 17.90 -21.10
CA MET A 10 57.56 16.60 -20.43
C MET A 10 56.71 16.61 -19.15
N THR A 11 56.72 17.73 -18.41
CA THR A 11 55.90 17.87 -17.18
C THR A 11 54.41 17.99 -17.52
N VAL A 12 54.04 18.76 -18.55
CA VAL A 12 52.64 18.94 -18.99
C VAL A 12 52.06 17.66 -19.60
N VAL A 13 52.85 16.89 -20.37
CA VAL A 13 52.44 15.59 -20.90
C VAL A 13 52.28 14.56 -19.78
N GLY A 14 53.20 14.54 -18.80
CA GLY A 14 53.11 13.66 -17.63
C GLY A 14 51.88 13.92 -16.76
N VAL A 15 51.56 15.19 -16.48
CA VAL A 15 50.37 15.57 -15.70
C VAL A 15 49.08 15.24 -16.46
N SER A 16 49.05 15.48 -17.78
CA SER A 16 47.90 15.11 -18.61
C SER A 16 47.67 13.60 -18.67
N LEU A 17 48.74 12.80 -18.72
CA LEU A 17 48.65 11.34 -18.72
C LEU A 17 48.17 10.79 -17.37
N ILE A 18 48.65 11.35 -16.25
CA ILE A 18 48.20 10.97 -14.90
C ILE A 18 46.71 11.31 -14.72
N LEU A 19 46.26 12.47 -15.21
CA LEU A 19 44.85 12.86 -15.13
C LEU A 19 43.96 11.92 -15.96
N ILE A 20 44.38 11.55 -17.17
CA ILE A 20 43.65 10.59 -18.01
C ILE A 20 43.57 9.21 -17.34
N LEU A 21 44.68 8.71 -16.79
CA LEU A 21 44.69 7.43 -16.07
C LEU A 21 43.81 7.47 -14.82
N THR A 22 43.78 8.60 -14.11
CA THR A 22 42.92 8.77 -12.93
C THR A 22 41.44 8.80 -13.32
N VAL A 23 41.08 9.50 -14.41
CA VAL A 23 39.71 9.55 -14.92
C VAL A 23 39.25 8.18 -15.42
N LEU A 24 40.12 7.43 -16.10
CA LEU A 24 39.81 6.06 -16.54
C LEU A 24 39.65 5.11 -15.35
N TYR A 25 40.55 5.17 -14.36
CA TYR A 25 40.44 4.39 -13.13
C TYR A 25 39.16 4.72 -12.35
N LEU A 26 38.80 6.01 -12.21
CA LEU A 26 37.56 6.41 -11.55
C LEU A 26 36.32 5.99 -12.34
N ARG A 27 36.40 5.94 -13.67
CA ARG A 27 35.31 5.47 -14.52
C ARG A 27 35.13 3.96 -14.41
N GLU A 28 36.20 3.19 -14.44
CA GLU A 28 36.19 1.72 -14.30
C GLU A 28 35.66 1.32 -12.92
N ASN A 29 36.14 1.94 -11.84
CA ASN A 29 35.60 1.72 -10.49
C ASN A 29 34.13 2.16 -10.35
N ARG A 30 33.68 3.17 -11.11
CA ARG A 30 32.27 3.58 -11.13
C ARG A 30 31.41 2.60 -11.92
N GLU A 31 31.90 2.06 -13.03
CA GLU A 31 31.22 1.02 -13.81
C GLU A 31 31.14 -0.30 -13.02
N GLU A 32 32.20 -0.67 -12.28
CA GLU A 32 32.19 -1.81 -11.35
C GLU A 32 31.26 -1.58 -10.15
N ALA A 33 31.27 -0.40 -9.53
CA ALA A 33 30.36 -0.08 -8.42
C ALA A 33 28.88 -0.04 -8.87
N VAL A 34 28.60 0.39 -10.11
CA VAL A 34 27.25 0.34 -10.71
C VAL A 34 26.86 -1.10 -11.03
N ALA A 35 27.79 -1.93 -11.54
CA ALA A 35 27.54 -3.34 -11.81
C ALA A 35 27.33 -4.17 -10.52
N GLU A 36 28.08 -3.91 -9.45
CA GLU A 36 27.90 -4.55 -8.13
C GLU A 36 26.61 -4.12 -7.41
N ASN A 37 26.07 -2.93 -7.75
CA ASN A 37 24.79 -2.47 -7.21
C ASN A 37 23.59 -3.02 -8.01
N ASP A 38 23.75 -3.28 -9.32
CA ASP A 38 22.74 -3.94 -10.16
C ASP A 38 22.67 -5.48 -9.95
N GLN A 39 23.67 -6.06 -9.27
CA GLN A 39 23.72 -7.49 -8.93
C GLN A 39 23.10 -7.83 -7.55
N ARG A 40 22.78 -6.82 -6.73
CA ARG A 40 22.37 -7.04 -5.32
C ARG A 40 20.87 -7.04 -5.05
N ASP A 41 20.00 -6.89 -6.05
CA ASP A 41 18.55 -6.94 -5.84
C ASP A 41 17.78 -7.57 -7.01
N LYS A 42 18.23 -8.74 -7.45
CA LYS A 42 17.45 -9.66 -8.30
C LYS A 42 17.37 -11.00 -7.60
N SER A 43 16.91 -11.02 -6.35
CA SER A 43 16.17 -12.20 -5.92
C SER A 43 14.97 -12.30 -6.85
N ASP A 44 14.97 -13.36 -7.64
CA ASP A 44 13.90 -13.76 -8.52
C ASP A 44 12.68 -14.08 -7.63
N ILE A 45 11.98 -13.04 -7.16
CA ILE A 45 10.65 -13.17 -6.61
C ILE A 45 9.80 -13.45 -7.84
N THR A 46 9.63 -14.72 -8.15
CA THR A 46 8.50 -15.16 -8.96
C THR A 46 7.28 -14.68 -8.20
N HIS A 47 6.73 -13.53 -8.60
CA HIS A 47 5.44 -13.06 -8.10
C HIS A 47 4.43 -14.12 -8.53
N GLU A 48 4.11 -15.04 -7.62
CA GLU A 48 2.99 -15.96 -7.81
C GLU A 48 1.77 -15.10 -8.17
N GLU A 49 1.09 -15.49 -9.24
CA GLU A 49 -0.11 -14.82 -9.71
C GLU A 49 -1.08 -14.70 -8.52
N VAL A 50 -1.44 -13.47 -8.15
CA VAL A 50 -2.27 -13.23 -6.95
C VAL A 50 -3.62 -13.88 -7.19
N GLU A 51 -3.92 -14.92 -6.42
CA GLU A 51 -5.22 -15.58 -6.48
C GLU A 51 -6.29 -14.68 -5.86
N ILE A 52 -7.26 -14.27 -6.66
CA ILE A 52 -8.36 -13.40 -6.25
C ILE A 52 -9.67 -14.13 -6.51
N SER A 53 -10.42 -14.38 -5.43
CA SER A 53 -11.74 -15.00 -5.51
C SER A 53 -12.83 -13.96 -5.74
N ASP A 54 -13.64 -14.13 -6.78
CA ASP A 54 -14.79 -13.24 -7.01
C ASP A 54 -15.92 -13.53 -6.01
N TYR A 55 -16.27 -12.49 -5.25
CA TYR A 55 -17.41 -12.50 -4.34
C TYR A 55 -18.17 -11.16 -4.47
N LEU A 56 -18.56 -10.87 -5.71
CA LEU A 56 -19.03 -9.56 -6.13
C LEU A 56 -20.32 -9.14 -5.42
N LEU A 57 -20.33 -7.93 -4.90
CA LEU A 57 -21.53 -7.25 -4.41
C LEU A 57 -22.47 -6.92 -5.60
N PRO A 58 -23.76 -6.70 -5.32
CA PRO A 58 -24.71 -6.19 -6.32
C PRO A 58 -24.21 -4.91 -6.99
N LEU A 59 -24.58 -4.69 -8.25
CA LEU A 59 -24.14 -3.51 -9.01
C LEU A 59 -24.54 -2.18 -8.38
N GLU A 60 -25.59 -2.14 -7.55
CA GLU A 60 -26.03 -0.95 -6.81
C GLU A 60 -25.05 -0.51 -5.71
N ASN A 61 -24.15 -1.39 -5.27
CA ASN A 61 -23.07 -1.08 -4.31
C ASN A 61 -21.87 -0.41 -4.99
N SER A 62 -21.97 0.00 -6.25
CA SER A 62 -20.90 0.68 -6.98
C SER A 62 -21.47 1.43 -8.18
N GLU A 63 -20.66 2.27 -8.81
CA GLU A 63 -21.00 2.89 -10.09
C GLU A 63 -19.86 2.78 -11.09
N ILE A 64 -20.11 3.07 -12.37
CA ILE A 64 -19.07 3.00 -13.41
C ILE A 64 -18.00 4.04 -13.10
N ARG A 65 -16.74 3.62 -13.08
CA ARG A 65 -15.61 4.54 -12.87
C ARG A 65 -15.35 5.33 -14.15
N THR A 66 -15.17 6.64 -14.01
CA THR A 66 -14.87 7.56 -15.14
C THR A 66 -13.56 8.33 -14.95
N THR A 67 -12.86 8.06 -13.85
CA THR A 67 -11.67 8.75 -13.37
C THR A 67 -10.51 7.78 -13.22
N PRO A 68 -9.25 8.23 -13.36
CA PRO A 68 -8.10 7.39 -13.14
C PRO A 68 -7.99 6.97 -11.67
N ILE A 69 -7.45 5.78 -11.43
CA ILE A 69 -7.08 5.31 -10.11
C ILE A 69 -5.69 5.88 -9.79
N SER A 70 -5.60 6.64 -8.70
CA SER A 70 -4.34 7.22 -8.23
C SER A 70 -4.02 6.87 -6.78
N HIS A 71 -4.96 6.28 -6.04
CA HIS A 71 -4.78 5.97 -4.61
C HIS A 71 -5.22 4.55 -4.27
N VAL A 72 -4.65 4.02 -3.20
CA VAL A 72 -5.17 2.87 -2.45
C VAL A 72 -5.50 3.35 -1.05
N MET A 73 -6.67 2.98 -0.55
CA MET A 73 -7.10 3.28 0.82
C MET A 73 -7.32 2.00 1.59
N LEU A 74 -6.63 1.86 2.72
CA LEU A 74 -6.74 0.74 3.62
C LEU A 74 -7.77 1.00 4.72
N HIS A 75 -8.52 -0.05 5.05
CA HIS A 75 -9.57 -0.07 6.08
C HIS A 75 -9.40 -1.31 6.94
N PHE A 76 -10.12 -1.37 8.07
CA PHE A 76 -10.45 -2.65 8.70
C PHE A 76 -11.93 -2.79 8.92
N SER A 77 -12.37 -4.05 8.96
CA SER A 77 -13.76 -4.40 9.25
C SER A 77 -13.84 -5.68 10.09
N SER A 78 -14.92 -5.77 10.86
CA SER A 78 -15.29 -6.97 11.61
C SER A 78 -16.79 -6.94 11.94
N ASN A 79 -17.35 -8.11 12.24
CA ASN A 79 -18.70 -8.27 12.77
C ASN A 79 -18.70 -8.36 14.31
N VAL A 80 -17.74 -7.70 14.98
CA VAL A 80 -17.55 -7.84 16.43
C VAL A 80 -18.74 -7.34 17.25
N THR A 81 -19.49 -6.35 16.74
CA THR A 81 -20.66 -5.80 17.42
C THR A 81 -21.77 -6.83 17.57
N GLU A 82 -22.02 -7.64 16.53
CA GLU A 82 -23.08 -8.67 16.56
C GLU A 82 -22.55 -10.04 17.01
N LYS A 83 -21.32 -10.39 16.64
CA LYS A 83 -20.71 -11.71 16.86
C LYS A 83 -19.28 -11.58 17.42
N PRO A 84 -19.11 -11.16 18.68
CA PRO A 84 -17.78 -10.92 19.27
C PRO A 84 -16.88 -12.16 19.34
N HIS A 85 -17.46 -13.36 19.37
CA HIS A 85 -16.71 -14.63 19.39
C HIS A 85 -16.57 -15.30 18.01
N ALA A 86 -17.10 -14.68 16.96
CA ALA A 86 -16.95 -15.12 15.57
C ALA A 86 -16.99 -13.91 14.60
N PRO A 87 -16.10 -12.91 14.76
CA PRO A 87 -16.25 -11.60 14.13
C PRO A 87 -15.81 -11.56 12.65
N TYR A 88 -15.29 -12.65 12.09
CA TYR A 88 -14.60 -12.67 10.80
C TYR A 88 -15.24 -13.58 9.73
N HIS A 89 -16.53 -13.88 9.85
CA HIS A 89 -17.24 -14.55 8.76
C HIS A 89 -17.42 -13.58 7.58
N VAL A 90 -16.81 -13.92 6.44
CA VAL A 90 -16.86 -13.12 5.20
C VAL A 90 -18.30 -12.87 4.76
N GLU A 91 -19.19 -13.86 4.93
CA GLU A 91 -20.60 -13.74 4.57
C GLU A 91 -21.35 -12.69 5.42
N ASP A 92 -20.93 -12.46 6.66
CA ASP A 92 -21.53 -11.43 7.51
C ASP A 92 -21.07 -10.04 7.06
N ILE A 93 -19.77 -9.88 6.77
CA ILE A 93 -19.22 -8.61 6.25
C ILE A 93 -19.85 -8.26 4.91
N TYR A 94 -19.99 -9.24 4.03
CA TYR A 94 -20.68 -9.08 2.75
C TYR A 94 -22.12 -8.58 2.93
N LYS A 95 -22.87 -9.16 3.88
CA LYS A 95 -24.25 -8.72 4.18
C LYS A 95 -24.27 -7.30 4.72
N ILE A 96 -23.38 -6.95 5.64
CA ILE A 96 -23.26 -5.59 6.18
C ILE A 96 -23.01 -4.60 5.04
N PHE A 97 -22.05 -4.88 4.16
CA PHE A 97 -21.73 -3.98 3.04
C PHE A 97 -22.93 -3.79 2.12
N LYS A 98 -23.59 -4.90 1.78
CA LYS A 98 -24.81 -4.89 0.97
C LYS A 98 -25.92 -4.06 1.61
N GLU A 99 -26.25 -4.31 2.88
CA GLU A 99 -27.39 -3.69 3.59
C GLU A 99 -27.18 -2.20 3.87
N TYR A 100 -25.94 -1.80 4.21
CA TYR A 100 -25.61 -0.40 4.48
C TYR A 100 -25.27 0.41 3.22
N GLY A 101 -25.24 -0.23 2.03
CA GLY A 101 -24.93 0.45 0.78
C GLY A 101 -23.50 0.96 0.69
N VAL A 102 -22.56 0.29 1.39
CA VAL A 102 -21.12 0.57 1.33
C VAL A 102 -20.40 -0.59 0.63
N SER A 103 -19.14 -0.38 0.24
CA SER A 103 -18.37 -1.42 -0.46
C SER A 103 -16.89 -1.08 -0.49
N ALA A 104 -16.04 -2.08 -0.64
CA ALA A 104 -14.64 -1.95 -1.05
C ALA A 104 -14.39 -2.75 -2.34
N HIS A 105 -13.24 -2.58 -2.98
CA HIS A 105 -12.88 -3.40 -4.14
C HIS A 105 -12.41 -4.77 -3.69
N TYR A 106 -11.60 -4.80 -2.63
CA TYR A 106 -11.00 -6.00 -2.09
C TYR A 106 -11.29 -6.15 -0.60
N LEU A 107 -11.46 -7.40 -0.16
CA LEU A 107 -11.49 -7.82 1.23
C LEU A 107 -10.45 -8.92 1.44
N ILE A 108 -9.60 -8.78 2.46
CA ILE A 108 -8.59 -9.78 2.84
C ILE A 108 -8.98 -10.39 4.19
N ASP A 109 -9.29 -11.68 4.18
CA ASP A 109 -9.67 -12.39 5.40
C ASP A 109 -8.46 -12.71 6.31
N ARG A 110 -8.72 -13.33 7.47
CA ARG A 110 -7.66 -13.67 8.45
C ARG A 110 -6.66 -14.71 7.94
N SER A 111 -7.00 -15.46 6.90
CA SER A 111 -6.12 -16.45 6.27
C SER A 111 -5.30 -15.87 5.11
N GLY A 112 -5.53 -14.61 4.75
CA GLY A 112 -4.93 -13.96 3.59
C GLY A 112 -5.74 -14.12 2.30
N THR A 113 -6.87 -14.83 2.32
CA THR A 113 -7.69 -15.00 1.10
C THR A 113 -8.21 -13.64 0.65
N ILE A 114 -7.97 -13.33 -0.62
CA ILE A 114 -8.39 -12.06 -1.25
C ILE A 114 -9.70 -12.27 -1.99
N TYR A 115 -10.72 -11.52 -1.59
CA TYR A 115 -12.01 -11.48 -2.25
C TYR A 115 -12.16 -10.18 -3.02
N ARG A 116 -12.53 -10.26 -4.30
CA ARG A 116 -12.97 -9.10 -5.07
C ARG A 116 -14.47 -8.90 -4.88
N LEU A 117 -14.84 -7.80 -4.25
CA LEU A 117 -16.22 -7.41 -3.99
C LEU A 117 -16.75 -6.42 -5.04
N VAL A 118 -15.88 -5.57 -5.60
CA VAL A 118 -16.21 -4.62 -6.66
C VAL A 118 -15.08 -4.63 -7.69
N GLN A 119 -15.42 -4.64 -8.98
CA GLN A 119 -14.44 -4.56 -10.07
C GLN A 119 -13.73 -3.19 -10.07
N GLU A 120 -12.44 -3.15 -10.41
CA GLU A 120 -11.64 -1.90 -10.39
C GLU A 120 -12.11 -0.85 -11.44
N ASP A 121 -12.79 -1.29 -12.51
CA ASP A 121 -13.45 -0.42 -13.50
C ASP A 121 -14.76 0.22 -12.96
N ARG A 122 -15.09 -0.06 -11.70
CA ARG A 122 -16.18 0.54 -10.96
C ARG A 122 -15.65 1.29 -9.74
N MET A 123 -16.41 2.28 -9.30
CA MET A 123 -16.17 3.03 -8.08
C MET A 123 -16.91 2.35 -6.93
N ALA A 124 -16.16 1.80 -5.98
CA ALA A 124 -16.69 1.34 -4.70
C ALA A 124 -16.94 2.53 -3.74
N TYR A 125 -17.90 2.38 -2.83
CA TYR A 125 -18.27 3.36 -1.80
C TYR A 125 -17.60 3.08 -0.44
N HIS A 126 -16.34 3.46 -0.26
CA HIS A 126 -15.57 3.17 0.97
C HIS A 126 -15.09 4.42 1.74
N ALA A 127 -14.64 5.48 1.04
CA ALA A 127 -14.01 6.65 1.65
C ALA A 127 -15.02 7.64 2.27
N GLY A 128 -16.12 7.94 1.58
CA GLY A 128 -17.10 8.94 2.04
C GLY A 128 -16.51 10.35 2.14
N ALA A 129 -16.88 11.09 3.19
CA ALA A 129 -16.42 12.46 3.40
C ALA A 129 -15.02 12.52 4.04
N GLY A 130 -14.16 13.40 3.53
CA GLY A 130 -12.77 13.55 3.95
C GLY A 130 -11.95 14.42 2.99
N SER A 131 -10.67 14.62 3.29
CA SER A 131 -9.75 15.42 2.49
C SER A 131 -8.29 14.98 2.68
N LEU A 132 -7.45 15.17 1.66
CA LEU A 132 -5.99 15.07 1.77
C LEU A 132 -5.39 16.45 1.49
N SER A 133 -4.53 16.94 2.39
CA SER A 133 -3.93 18.28 2.27
C SER A 133 -3.17 18.48 0.96
N ARG A 134 -2.53 17.42 0.44
CA ARG A 134 -1.78 17.43 -0.83
C ARG A 134 -2.66 17.20 -2.06
N PHE A 135 -3.91 16.76 -1.88
CA PHE A 135 -4.87 16.52 -2.95
C PHE A 135 -6.22 17.18 -2.64
N PRO A 136 -6.28 18.52 -2.49
CA PRO A 136 -7.51 19.22 -2.14
C PRO A 136 -8.63 19.01 -3.18
N ALA A 137 -8.28 18.71 -4.44
CA ALA A 137 -9.26 18.38 -5.48
C ALA A 137 -10.06 17.09 -5.21
N TYR A 138 -9.58 16.23 -4.29
CA TYR A 138 -10.20 14.95 -3.93
C TYR A 138 -11.08 15.02 -2.69
N GLU A 139 -11.27 16.22 -2.14
CA GLU A 139 -12.19 16.45 -1.02
C GLU A 139 -13.56 15.86 -1.34
N ASN A 140 -14.02 14.97 -0.47
CA ASN A 140 -15.27 14.20 -0.55
C ASN A 140 -15.47 13.39 -1.86
N LYS A 141 -14.39 13.12 -2.60
CA LYS A 141 -14.43 12.47 -3.93
C LYS A 141 -13.48 11.28 -4.06
N LEU A 142 -12.82 10.88 -2.97
CA LEU A 142 -11.70 9.96 -3.07
C LEU A 142 -12.11 8.55 -3.52
N ASN A 143 -13.36 8.12 -3.32
CA ASN A 143 -13.91 6.90 -3.94
C ASN A 143 -13.59 6.82 -5.44
N ALA A 144 -13.78 7.93 -6.16
CA ALA A 144 -13.59 7.99 -7.61
C ALA A 144 -12.13 7.82 -8.04
N TYR A 145 -11.17 8.05 -7.14
CA TYR A 145 -9.74 8.02 -7.45
C TYR A 145 -9.01 6.88 -6.74
N SER A 146 -9.70 6.05 -5.96
CA SER A 146 -9.06 5.05 -5.14
C SER A 146 -9.61 3.64 -5.29
N ILE A 147 -8.73 2.68 -4.99
CA ILE A 147 -9.07 1.31 -4.66
C ILE A 147 -9.15 1.18 -3.13
N GLY A 148 -10.34 0.95 -2.59
CA GLY A 148 -10.53 0.53 -1.20
C GLY A 148 -10.19 -0.95 -0.98
N ILE A 149 -9.37 -1.22 0.03
CA ILE A 149 -9.00 -2.57 0.51
C ILE A 149 -9.38 -2.69 1.99
N GLU A 150 -10.22 -3.66 2.28
CA GLU A 150 -10.65 -4.02 3.64
C GLU A 150 -9.82 -5.19 4.17
N LEU A 151 -9.39 -5.11 5.41
CA LEU A 151 -8.74 -6.22 6.11
C LEU A 151 -9.59 -6.62 7.31
N LEU A 152 -9.85 -7.91 7.48
CA LEU A 152 -10.54 -8.40 8.67
C LEU A 152 -9.67 -8.23 9.90
N ALA A 153 -10.01 -7.30 10.78
CA ALA A 153 -9.29 -6.99 12.00
C ALA A 153 -10.17 -6.28 13.03
N ILE A 154 -9.72 -6.28 14.29
CA ILE A 154 -10.27 -5.46 15.36
C ILE A 154 -9.15 -4.54 15.86
N GLY A 155 -9.43 -3.25 15.95
CA GLY A 155 -8.49 -2.24 16.45
C GLY A 155 -8.23 -2.33 17.94
N THR A 156 -7.53 -1.33 18.48
CA THR A 156 -7.30 -1.18 19.92
C THR A 156 -8.60 -0.96 20.70
N LYS A 157 -8.54 -1.14 22.03
CA LYS A 157 -9.67 -0.85 22.92
C LYS A 157 -10.21 0.57 22.74
N GLU A 158 -9.33 1.55 22.55
CA GLU A 158 -9.72 2.96 22.37
C GLU A 158 -10.46 3.15 21.05
N GLU A 159 -9.91 2.64 19.95
CA GLU A 159 -10.50 2.73 18.61
C GLU A 159 -11.86 2.02 18.53
N MET A 160 -12.05 0.95 19.32
CA MET A 160 -13.27 0.14 19.33
C MET A 160 -14.34 0.61 20.32
N SER A 161 -14.03 1.60 21.16
CA SER A 161 -14.88 2.02 22.30
C SER A 161 -16.25 2.59 21.91
N THR A 162 -16.42 3.03 20.66
CA THR A 162 -17.69 3.51 20.12
C THR A 162 -18.56 2.40 19.53
N PHE A 163 -17.99 1.21 19.31
CA PHE A 163 -18.66 0.08 18.67
C PHE A 163 -19.03 -1.03 19.66
N ILE A 164 -18.18 -1.26 20.66
CA ILE A 164 -18.38 -2.29 21.70
C ILE A 164 -17.97 -1.76 23.07
N THR A 165 -18.55 -2.32 24.15
CA THR A 165 -18.18 -1.95 25.51
C THR A 165 -16.79 -2.49 25.88
N GLU A 166 -16.17 -1.88 26.88
CA GLU A 166 -14.89 -2.37 27.42
C GLU A 166 -15.00 -3.83 27.93
N ASP A 167 -16.11 -4.18 28.58
CA ASP A 167 -16.35 -5.56 29.02
C ASP A 167 -16.37 -6.53 27.85
N THR A 168 -17.09 -6.20 26.77
CA THR A 168 -17.08 -7.02 25.54
C THR A 168 -15.67 -7.13 24.98
N TYR A 169 -14.94 -6.01 24.85
CA TYR A 169 -13.57 -6.00 24.34
C TYR A 169 -12.65 -6.92 25.16
N ASN A 170 -12.74 -6.88 26.49
CA ASN A 170 -11.92 -7.69 27.40
C ASN A 170 -12.22 -9.21 27.31
N THR A 171 -13.33 -9.61 26.70
CA THR A 171 -13.68 -11.02 26.48
C THR A 171 -13.29 -11.55 25.10
N LEU A 172 -12.78 -10.70 24.22
CA LEU A 172 -12.35 -11.11 22.87
C LEU A 172 -11.14 -12.05 22.97
N ASP A 173 -11.08 -13.00 22.04
CA ASP A 173 -9.87 -13.79 21.85
C ASP A 173 -8.72 -12.83 21.42
N PRO A 174 -7.57 -12.82 22.11
CA PRO A 174 -6.46 -11.94 21.75
C PRO A 174 -5.98 -12.11 20.30
N SER A 175 -6.16 -13.29 19.70
CA SER A 175 -5.81 -13.55 18.29
C SER A 175 -6.69 -12.81 17.28
N PHE A 176 -7.83 -12.25 17.73
CA PHE A 176 -8.67 -11.40 16.90
C PHE A 176 -8.12 -9.97 16.81
N ILE A 177 -7.34 -9.51 17.79
CA ILE A 177 -6.88 -8.12 17.81
C ILE A 177 -5.74 -7.90 16.81
N GLY A 178 -5.80 -6.83 16.02
CA GLY A 178 -4.81 -6.48 15.01
C GLY A 178 -4.87 -7.36 13.75
N TYR A 179 -3.73 -7.55 13.08
CA TYR A 179 -3.60 -8.15 11.75
C TYR A 179 -2.75 -9.42 11.77
N THR A 180 -2.99 -10.34 10.83
CA THR A 180 -2.20 -11.58 10.68
C THR A 180 -1.05 -11.43 9.68
N ASP A 181 -0.07 -12.33 9.76
CA ASP A 181 1.02 -12.39 8.79
C ASP A 181 0.52 -12.66 7.36
N ALA A 182 -0.41 -13.61 7.21
CA ALA A 182 -0.99 -13.97 5.92
C ALA A 182 -1.71 -12.79 5.24
N GLN A 183 -2.33 -11.90 6.03
CA GLN A 183 -2.92 -10.67 5.51
C GLN A 183 -1.87 -9.72 4.95
N TYR A 184 -0.74 -9.52 5.63
CA TYR A 184 0.34 -8.66 5.13
C TYR A 184 0.99 -9.23 3.87
N GLU A 185 1.19 -10.54 3.80
CA GLU A 185 1.71 -11.22 2.60
C GLU A 185 0.78 -10.99 1.41
N SER A 186 -0.52 -11.20 1.61
CA SER A 186 -1.53 -11.03 0.58
C SER A 186 -1.71 -9.57 0.16
N LEU A 187 -1.67 -8.64 1.12
CA LEU A 187 -1.72 -7.20 0.85
C LEU A 187 -0.52 -6.73 0.04
N ASN A 188 0.69 -7.19 0.37
CA ASN A 188 1.90 -6.87 -0.40
C ASN A 188 1.77 -7.33 -1.86
N SER A 189 1.34 -8.58 -2.06
CA SER A 189 1.16 -9.12 -3.40
C SER A 189 0.08 -8.36 -4.17
N LEU A 190 -1.05 -8.04 -3.52
CA LEU A 190 -2.11 -7.23 -4.14
C LEU A 190 -1.63 -5.83 -4.51
N LEU A 191 -0.98 -5.11 -3.60
CA LEU A 191 -0.40 -3.78 -3.85
C LEU A 191 0.60 -3.83 -5.00
N HIS A 192 1.46 -4.84 -5.05
CA HIS A 192 2.40 -5.02 -6.16
C HIS A 192 1.68 -5.03 -7.51
N THR A 193 0.66 -5.88 -7.65
CA THR A 193 -0.11 -5.96 -8.91
C THR A 193 -0.89 -4.68 -9.21
N ILE A 194 -1.41 -3.98 -8.20
CA ILE A 194 -2.07 -2.68 -8.36
C ILE A 194 -1.08 -1.65 -8.94
N HIS A 195 0.13 -1.58 -8.40
CA HIS A 195 1.18 -0.66 -8.90
C HIS A 195 1.61 -0.99 -10.33
N GLU A 196 1.60 -2.27 -10.73
CA GLU A 196 1.87 -2.66 -12.11
C GLU A 196 0.76 -2.20 -13.06
N ARG A 197 -0.51 -2.35 -12.66
CA ARG A 197 -1.68 -1.92 -13.46
C ARG A 197 -1.85 -0.41 -13.52
N TYR A 198 -1.59 0.29 -12.43
CA TYR A 198 -1.88 1.72 -12.24
C TYR A 198 -0.64 2.49 -11.77
N GLN A 199 0.13 3.00 -12.73
CA GLN A 199 1.39 3.73 -12.48
C GLN A 199 1.17 5.05 -11.71
N GLU A 200 -0.04 5.60 -11.76
CA GLU A 200 -0.45 6.79 -11.00
C GLU A 200 -0.54 6.53 -9.50
N VAL A 201 -0.75 5.27 -9.08
CA VAL A 201 -0.65 4.84 -7.68
C VAL A 201 0.83 4.72 -7.35
N LYS A 202 1.44 5.78 -6.84
CA LYS A 202 2.86 5.75 -6.46
C LYS A 202 3.06 4.87 -5.23
N ARG A 203 4.26 4.29 -5.14
CA ARG A 203 4.71 3.53 -3.97
C ARG A 203 5.18 4.49 -2.88
N ASP A 204 4.24 5.22 -2.29
CA ASP A 204 4.49 6.13 -1.16
C ASP A 204 3.24 6.28 -0.27
N ARG A 205 3.43 6.92 0.89
CA ARG A 205 2.38 7.24 1.87
C ARG A 205 1.43 8.37 1.46
N GLU A 206 1.63 8.97 0.30
CA GLU A 206 0.69 9.96 -0.23
C GLU A 206 -0.39 9.30 -1.09
N HIS A 207 -0.10 8.14 -1.67
CA HIS A 207 -1.00 7.43 -2.59
C HIS A 207 -1.51 6.11 -2.00
N VAL A 208 -0.75 5.43 -1.15
CA VAL A 208 -1.26 4.34 -0.32
C VAL A 208 -1.47 4.89 1.07
N ILE A 209 -2.73 4.99 1.50
CA ILE A 209 -3.16 5.73 2.69
C ILE A 209 -4.13 4.92 3.55
N GLY A 210 -4.27 5.32 4.81
CA GLY A 210 -5.34 4.89 5.69
C GLY A 210 -6.58 5.76 5.54
N HIS A 211 -7.70 5.27 6.07
CA HIS A 211 -8.95 6.03 6.11
C HIS A 211 -8.90 7.14 7.17
N ASP A 212 -8.18 6.91 8.26
CA ASP A 212 -7.83 7.86 9.32
C ASP A 212 -7.08 9.08 8.78
N GLU A 213 -6.19 8.91 7.80
CA GLU A 213 -5.49 10.03 7.14
C GLU A 213 -6.42 10.87 6.25
N TYR A 214 -7.43 10.25 5.64
CA TYR A 214 -8.40 10.95 4.80
C TYR A 214 -9.52 11.62 5.61
N ALA A 215 -9.95 10.99 6.71
CA ALA A 215 -11.10 11.42 7.50
C ALA A 215 -10.80 11.37 9.01
N PRO A 216 -9.79 12.10 9.51
CA PRO A 216 -9.26 11.97 10.88
C PRO A 216 -10.29 12.26 11.98
N ASP A 217 -11.30 13.09 11.70
CA ASP A 217 -12.34 13.42 12.69
C ASP A 217 -13.46 12.35 12.78
N ARG A 218 -13.44 11.34 11.90
CA ARG A 218 -14.53 10.36 11.74
C ARG A 218 -14.04 8.91 11.72
N LYS A 219 -12.80 8.67 11.33
CA LYS A 219 -12.27 7.35 11.00
C LYS A 219 -10.93 7.13 11.69
N ASN A 220 -10.75 5.91 12.16
CA ASN A 220 -9.56 5.47 12.88
C ASN A 220 -8.88 4.28 12.20
N ASP A 221 -9.43 3.78 11.09
CA ASP A 221 -8.90 2.64 10.34
C ASP A 221 -7.85 3.06 9.30
N PRO A 222 -6.79 2.28 9.04
CA PRO A 222 -6.50 0.94 9.59
C PRO A 222 -5.96 0.96 11.03
N GLY A 223 -5.69 2.13 11.60
CA GLY A 223 -5.45 2.31 13.03
C GLY A 223 -4.09 1.90 13.52
N ALA A 224 -3.87 2.09 14.81
CA ALA A 224 -2.56 2.03 15.46
C ALA A 224 -1.91 0.65 15.47
N LEU A 225 -2.68 -0.41 15.19
CA LEU A 225 -2.19 -1.79 15.12
C LEU A 225 -1.73 -2.20 13.72
N PHE A 226 -1.96 -1.36 12.71
CA PHE A 226 -1.45 -1.59 11.36
C PHE A 226 0.02 -1.17 11.25
N ASP A 227 0.87 -2.07 10.78
CA ASP A 227 2.31 -1.86 10.62
C ASP A 227 2.64 -1.56 9.16
N TRP A 228 2.75 -0.28 8.83
CA TRP A 228 3.11 0.21 7.50
C TRP A 228 4.47 -0.32 7.01
N GLY A 229 5.41 -0.59 7.93
CA GLY A 229 6.73 -1.11 7.59
C GLY A 229 6.68 -2.51 6.98
N ARG A 230 5.64 -3.30 7.31
CA ARG A 230 5.41 -4.62 6.72
C ARG A 230 4.98 -4.59 5.27
N ILE A 231 4.56 -3.43 4.76
CA ILE A 231 4.22 -3.21 3.36
C ILE A 231 5.14 -2.19 2.66
N GLY A 232 6.30 -1.90 3.27
CA GLY A 232 7.34 -1.09 2.65
C GLY A 232 7.15 0.43 2.74
N TYR A 233 6.39 0.92 3.73
CA TYR A 233 6.19 2.35 3.95
C TYR A 233 6.60 2.84 5.35
#